data_AF-A0A1G0K4G0-F1
#
_entry.id   AF-A0A1G0K4G0-F1
#
_cell.length_a   1.000
_cell.length_b   1.000
_cell.length_c   1.000
_cell.angle_alpha   90.00
_cell.angle_beta   90.00
_cell.angle_gamma   90.00
#
_symmetry.space_group_name_H-M   'P 1'
#
loop_
_entity.id
_entity.type
_entity.pdbx_description
1 polymer ?
#
loop_
_entity_poly.entity_id
_entity_poly.type
_entity_poly.pdbx_seq_one_letter_code
_entity_poly.pdbx_strand_id
1 'polypeptide(L)'
;MTAAQIEALELFQDIANRPDMHFSMMFQPGDLQLLNNHVMLHARTDFEDYDEEDRKRHLLRLWLSVPNSRPLSPLMKDVYRDVRPGTWRGGYPSASGKIVFHSNVTQD
;
A
#
# COMPACT_ATOMS: atom_id res chain seq x y z
N MET A 1 1.57 -16.10 19.39
CA MET A 1 2.88 -16.09 18.70
C MET A 1 3.90 -16.71 19.63
N THR A 2 4.85 -17.49 19.11
CA THR A 2 6.00 -17.99 19.88
C THR A 2 7.04 -16.90 20.09
N ALA A 3 7.97 -17.10 21.02
CA ALA A 3 9.08 -16.18 21.23
C ALA A 3 9.91 -15.97 19.94
N ALA A 4 10.23 -17.06 19.22
CA ALA A 4 10.96 -16.98 17.95
C ALA A 4 10.20 -16.22 16.86
N GLN A 5 8.86 -16.27 16.84
CA GLN A 5 8.07 -15.49 15.89
C GLN A 5 8.09 -13.99 16.23
N ILE A 6 8.12 -13.64 17.51
CA ILE A 6 8.23 -12.25 17.96
C ILE A 6 9.61 -11.70 17.59
N GLU A 7 10.68 -12.43 17.92
CA GLU A 7 12.06 -12.07 17.57
C GLU A 7 12.23 -11.86 16.06
N ALA A 8 11.62 -12.73 15.24
CA ALA A 8 11.66 -12.58 13.78
C ALA A 8 10.94 -11.31 13.29
N LEU A 9 9.82 -10.92 13.91
CA LEU A 9 9.11 -9.67 13.57
C LEU A 9 9.87 -8.43 14.03
N GLU A 10 10.56 -8.50 15.17
CA GLU A 10 11.42 -7.42 15.67
C GLU A 10 12.60 -7.19 14.72
N LEU A 11 13.32 -8.26 14.35
CA LEU A 11 14.41 -8.18 13.39
C LEU A 11 13.95 -7.65 12.02
N PHE A 12 12.77 -8.08 11.56
CA PHE A 12 12.18 -7.56 10.33
C PHE A 12 11.93 -6.04 10.40
N GLN A 13 11.36 -5.56 11.51
CA GLN A 13 11.13 -4.13 11.73
C GLN A 13 12.44 -3.36 11.81
N ASP A 14 13.45 -3.88 12.52
CA ASP A 14 14.76 -3.25 12.63
C ASP A 14 15.40 -3.08 11.25
N ILE A 15 15.38 -4.13 10.42
CA ILE A 15 15.91 -4.07 9.05
C ILE A 15 15.12 -3.08 8.20
N ALA A 16 13.78 -3.13 8.24
CA ALA A 16 12.93 -2.25 7.43
C ALA A 16 13.10 -0.76 7.77
N ASN A 17 13.46 -0.45 9.02
CA ASN A 17 13.70 0.92 9.50
C ASN A 17 15.16 1.40 9.31
N ARG A 18 16.06 0.58 8.76
CA ARG A 18 17.42 1.05 8.48
C ARG A 18 17.42 2.11 7.37
N PRO A 19 18.21 3.20 7.51
CA PRO A 19 18.27 4.27 6.50
C PRO A 19 18.69 3.82 5.09
N ASP A 20 19.44 2.73 4.96
CA ASP A 20 19.86 2.16 3.67
C ASP A 20 18.82 1.21 3.05
N MET A 21 17.78 0.84 3.80
CA MET A 21 16.72 -0.08 3.37
C MET A 21 15.41 0.63 3.01
N HIS A 22 15.30 1.94 3.27
CA HIS A 22 14.12 2.71 2.94
C HIS A 22 14.45 3.99 2.18
N PHE A 23 13.49 4.45 1.39
CA PHE A 23 13.54 5.73 0.71
C PHE A 23 12.56 6.69 1.38
N SER A 24 13.02 7.89 1.75
CA SER A 24 12.19 8.94 2.34
C SER A 24 12.04 10.10 1.36
N MET A 25 10.81 10.60 1.22
CA MET A 25 10.50 11.75 0.39
C MET A 25 9.36 12.58 0.98
N MET A 26 9.40 13.89 0.73
CA MET A 26 8.27 14.78 1.00
C MET A 26 7.49 15.01 -0.29
N PHE A 27 6.25 14.52 -0.35
CA PHE A 27 5.37 14.76 -1.49
C PHE A 27 5.13 16.26 -1.72
N GLN A 28 5.29 16.68 -2.97
CA GLN A 28 4.87 17.98 -3.48
C GLN A 28 3.63 17.84 -4.37
N PRO A 29 2.84 18.90 -4.56
CA PRO A 29 1.77 18.91 -5.56
C PRO A 29 2.30 18.50 -6.94
N GLY A 30 1.70 17.47 -7.52
CA GLY A 30 2.10 16.89 -8.81
C GLY A 30 2.97 15.64 -8.71
N ASP A 31 3.52 15.31 -7.54
CA ASP A 31 4.28 14.07 -7.35
C ASP A 31 3.37 12.83 -7.44
N LEU A 32 3.92 11.77 -8.02
CA LEU A 32 3.29 10.46 -8.11
C LEU A 32 4.18 9.39 -7.51
N GLN A 33 3.60 8.54 -6.67
CA GLN A 33 4.27 7.36 -6.13
C GLN A 33 3.55 6.09 -6.58
N LEU A 34 4.26 5.24 -7.31
CA LEU A 34 3.79 3.93 -7.72
C LEU A 34 4.50 2.86 -6.92
N LEU A 35 3.74 2.07 -6.16
CA LEU A 35 4.26 1.03 -5.28
C LEU A 35 3.73 -0.33 -5.68
N ASN A 36 4.61 -1.33 -5.72
CA ASN A 36 4.17 -2.72 -5.76
C ASN A 36 3.87 -3.20 -4.33
N ASN A 37 2.58 -3.20 -3.98
CA ASN A 37 2.08 -3.53 -2.64
C ASN A 37 2.46 -4.94 -2.15
N HIS A 38 2.94 -5.83 -3.02
CA HIS A 38 3.32 -7.19 -2.66
C HIS A 38 4.80 -7.37 -2.29
N VAL A 39 5.61 -6.32 -2.46
CA VAL A 39 7.06 -6.38 -2.16
C VAL A 39 7.59 -5.13 -1.47
N MET A 40 6.79 -4.06 -1.38
CA MET A 40 7.20 -2.81 -0.77
C MET A 40 6.30 -2.46 0.42
N LEU A 41 6.91 -2.27 1.58
CA LEU A 41 6.28 -1.59 2.70
C LEU A 41 6.27 -0.09 2.42
N HIS A 42 5.29 0.60 2.98
CA HIS A 42 5.21 2.05 2.92
C HIS A 42 4.59 2.57 4.21
N ALA A 43 5.12 3.70 4.66
CA ALA A 43 4.70 4.37 5.88
C ALA A 43 4.68 5.88 5.65
N ARG A 44 4.16 6.59 6.64
CA ARG A 44 4.18 8.05 6.69
C ARG A 44 4.64 8.43 8.08
N THR A 45 5.53 9.42 8.18
CA THR A 45 5.87 10.03 9.46
C THR A 45 4.67 10.79 10.03
N ASP A 46 4.75 11.13 11.31
CA ASP A 46 3.82 12.06 11.92
C ASP A 46 3.93 13.44 11.25
N PHE A 47 2.82 14.17 11.24
CA PHE A 47 2.73 15.51 10.69
C PHE A 47 1.64 16.29 11.41
N GLU A 48 1.82 17.61 11.48
CA GLU A 48 0.79 18.55 11.89
C GLU A 48 0.07 19.05 10.64
N ASP A 49 -1.26 19.02 10.65
CA ASP A 49 -2.07 19.50 9.54
C ASP A 49 -2.55 20.94 9.81
N TYR A 50 -2.99 21.63 8.76
CA TYR A 50 -3.54 22.98 8.90
C TYR A 50 -4.98 22.95 9.41
N ASP A 51 -5.38 23.98 10.16
CA ASP A 51 -6.78 24.19 10.53
C ASP A 51 -7.62 24.56 9.29
N GLU A 52 -7.03 25.31 8.35
CA GLU A 52 -7.70 25.71 7.12
C GLU A 52 -7.80 24.54 6.12
N GLU A 53 -9.03 24.21 5.70
CA GLU A 53 -9.32 23.01 4.90
C GLU A 53 -8.58 22.99 3.55
N ASP A 54 -8.41 24.15 2.91
CA ASP A 54 -7.75 24.30 1.61
C ASP A 54 -6.21 24.13 1.68
N ARG A 55 -5.65 24.17 2.88
CA ARG A 55 -4.22 23.96 3.14
C ARG A 55 -3.91 22.55 3.60
N LYS A 56 -4.93 21.76 3.95
CA LYS A 56 -4.74 20.40 4.42
C LYS A 56 -4.10 19.52 3.37
N ARG A 57 -3.30 18.55 3.83
CA ARG A 57 -2.65 17.58 2.94
C ARG A 57 -3.71 16.71 2.25
N HIS A 58 -3.86 16.87 0.94
CA HIS A 58 -4.79 16.09 0.13
C HIS A 58 -4.07 15.15 -0.84
N LEU A 59 -4.34 13.84 -0.74
CA LEU A 59 -3.77 12.81 -1.63
C LEU A 59 -4.87 11.94 -2.22
N LEU A 60 -4.71 11.57 -3.49
CA LEU A 60 -5.53 10.57 -4.16
C LEU A 60 -4.81 9.22 -4.13
N ARG A 61 -5.55 8.14 -3.82
CA ARG A 61 -5.02 6.78 -3.79
C ARG A 61 -5.76 5.89 -4.78
N LEU A 62 -4.99 5.21 -5.65
CA LEU A 62 -5.49 4.27 -6.63
C LEU A 62 -4.87 2.88 -6.40
N TRP A 63 -5.70 1.84 -6.55
CA TRP A 63 -5.25 0.46 -6.56
C TRP A 63 -5.30 -0.09 -7.98
N LEU A 64 -4.16 -0.59 -8.46
CA LEU A 64 -4.02 -1.12 -9.82
C LEU A 64 -3.84 -2.64 -9.77
N SER A 65 -4.55 -3.35 -10.64
CA SER A 65 -4.30 -4.76 -10.93
C SER A 65 -3.80 -4.87 -12.36
N VAL A 66 -2.55 -5.26 -12.53
CA VAL A 66 -1.94 -5.40 -13.87
C VAL A 66 -2.20 -6.80 -14.44
N PRO A 67 -2.55 -6.94 -15.73
CA PRO A 67 -2.84 -8.24 -16.36
C PRO A 67 -1.67 -9.24 -16.29
N ASN A 68 -0.44 -8.73 -16.25
CA ASN A 68 0.78 -9.54 -16.14
C ASN A 68 1.30 -9.67 -14.70
N SER A 69 0.45 -9.50 -13.67
CA SER A 69 0.87 -9.63 -12.27
C SER A 69 1.26 -11.07 -11.92
N ARG A 70 2.31 -11.22 -11.10
CA ARG A 70 2.76 -12.52 -10.58
C ARG A 70 1.70 -13.18 -9.69
N PRO A 71 1.69 -14.52 -9.55
CA PRO A 71 0.87 -15.18 -8.53
C PRO A 71 1.29 -14.75 -7.13
N LEU A 72 0.34 -14.70 -6.20
CA LEU A 72 0.61 -14.47 -4.78
C LEU A 72 0.72 -15.81 -4.04
N SER A 73 1.37 -15.79 -2.88
CA SER A 73 1.41 -16.96 -2.00
C SER A 73 -0.03 -17.42 -1.66
N PRO A 74 -0.31 -18.73 -1.59
CA PRO A 74 -1.60 -19.23 -1.13
C PRO A 74 -2.02 -18.69 0.24
N LEU A 75 -1.05 -18.31 1.10
CA LEU A 75 -1.28 -17.70 2.41
C LEU A 75 -1.93 -16.31 2.32
N MET A 76 -1.90 -15.66 1.15
CA MET A 76 -2.47 -14.34 0.92
C MET A 76 -3.96 -14.40 0.53
N LYS A 77 -4.55 -15.60 0.43
CA LYS A 77 -5.95 -15.79 0.00
C LYS A 77 -6.96 -15.09 0.91
N ASP A 78 -6.75 -15.12 2.22
CA ASP A 78 -7.70 -14.48 3.16
C ASP A 78 -7.71 -12.96 2.99
N VAL A 79 -6.59 -12.40 2.55
CA VAL A 79 -6.35 -10.96 2.44
C VAL A 79 -6.74 -10.42 1.06
N TYR A 80 -6.49 -11.19 -0.01
CA TYR A 80 -6.70 -10.76 -1.40
C TYR A 80 -7.78 -11.53 -2.17
N ARG A 81 -8.35 -12.59 -1.59
CA ARG A 81 -9.38 -13.49 -2.15
C ARG A 81 -8.91 -14.33 -3.35
N ASP A 82 -8.22 -13.73 -4.32
CA ASP A 82 -7.67 -14.38 -5.50
C ASP A 82 -6.16 -14.15 -5.65
N VAL A 83 -5.42 -15.24 -5.71
CA VAL A 83 -3.94 -15.24 -5.77
C VAL A 83 -3.38 -15.65 -7.13
N ARG A 84 -4.25 -15.95 -8.11
CA ARG A 84 -3.84 -16.28 -9.49
C ARG A 84 -3.20 -15.05 -10.17
N PRO A 85 -2.31 -15.24 -11.15
CA PRO A 85 -1.74 -14.12 -11.90
C PRO A 85 -2.81 -13.35 -12.68
N GLY A 86 -2.60 -12.06 -12.89
CA GLY A 86 -3.46 -11.21 -13.73
C GLY A 86 -4.86 -10.93 -13.19
N THR A 87 -5.19 -11.39 -11.98
CA THR A 87 -6.53 -11.21 -11.42
C THR A 87 -6.72 -9.82 -10.85
N TRP A 88 -7.94 -9.30 -11.03
CA TRP A 88 -8.38 -8.08 -10.36
C TRP A 88 -8.68 -8.39 -8.90
N ARG A 89 -7.94 -7.76 -7.99
CA ARG A 89 -8.05 -8.00 -6.54
C ARG A 89 -8.75 -6.85 -5.80
N GLY A 90 -9.02 -5.75 -6.50
CA GLY A 90 -9.48 -4.51 -5.90
C GLY A 90 -8.43 -3.88 -4.97
N GLY A 91 -8.87 -2.91 -4.18
CA GLY A 91 -8.05 -2.19 -3.22
C GLY A 91 -8.60 -2.24 -1.81
N TYR A 92 -7.77 -1.93 -0.82
CA TYR A 92 -8.26 -1.74 0.55
C TYR A 92 -9.00 -0.39 0.67
N PRO A 93 -10.21 -0.39 1.25
CA PRO A 93 -10.95 0.85 1.48
C PRO A 93 -10.14 1.81 2.36
N SER A 94 -10.27 3.12 2.15
CA SER A 94 -9.77 4.08 3.12
C SER A 94 -10.65 4.06 4.37
N ALA A 95 -10.05 4.38 5.52
CA ALA A 95 -10.78 4.48 6.79
C ALA A 95 -11.75 5.68 6.85
N SER A 96 -11.69 6.57 5.85
CA SER A 96 -12.40 7.85 5.82
C SER A 96 -13.74 7.75 5.10
N GLY A 97 -14.83 7.40 5.81
CA GLY A 97 -16.24 7.76 5.52
C GLY A 97 -16.89 7.28 4.20
N LYS A 98 -16.07 6.87 3.22
CA LYS A 98 -16.29 6.28 1.89
C LYS A 98 -16.58 7.23 0.73
N ILE A 99 -15.68 7.30 -0.27
CA ILE A 99 -16.09 7.24 -1.69
C ILE A 99 -15.15 6.30 -2.46
N VAL A 100 -15.74 5.34 -3.18
CA VAL A 100 -15.07 4.31 -3.99
C VAL A 100 -15.66 4.33 -5.39
N PHE A 101 -14.84 4.59 -6.40
CA PHE A 101 -15.21 4.49 -7.81
C PHE A 101 -14.55 3.24 -8.41
N HIS A 102 -15.35 2.39 -9.05
CA HIS A 102 -14.88 1.19 -9.74
C HIS A 102 -15.06 1.37 -11.25
N SER A 103 -13.97 1.21 -11.98
CA SER A 103 -13.98 1.20 -13.45
C SER A 103 -13.29 -0.08 -13.91
N ASN A 104 -14.02 -0.90 -14.66
CA ASN A 104 -13.45 -2.05 -15.36
C ASN A 104 -13.14 -1.59 -16.78
N VAL A 105 -11.86 -1.52 -17.13
CA VAL A 105 -11.48 -1.41 -18.54
C VAL A 105 -11.61 -2.82 -19.11
N THR A 106 -12.71 -3.11 -19.80
CA THR A 106 -12.83 -4.30 -20.62
C THR A 106 -11.81 -4.17 -21.75
N GLN A 107 -10.90 -5.14 -21.86
CA GLN A 107 -10.10 -5.29 -23.07
C GLN A 107 -11.03 -5.91 -24.11
N ASP A 108 -11.45 -5.11 -25.10
CA ASP A 108 -11.98 -5.63 -26.37
C ASP A 108 -10.84 -6.29 -27.17
#